data_AF-A0A9E0R1F7-F1
#
_entry.id   AF-A0A9E0R1F7-F1
#
_cell.length_a   1.000
_cell.length_b   1.000
_cell.length_c   1.000
_cell.angle_alpha   90.00
_cell.angle_beta   90.00
_cell.angle_gamma   90.00
#
_symmetry.space_group_name_H-M   'P 1'
#
loop_
_entity.id
_entity.type
_entity.pdbx_description
1 polymer ?
#
loop_
_entity_poly.entity_id
_entity_poly.type
_entity_poly.pdbx_seq_one_letter_code
_entity_poly.pdbx_strand_id
1 'polypeptide(L)'
;MNNGVITDKQNLAEQLLSTVCREAPVVDRVLSSAGDLSVAEYLQQICRVSQISYQPFSDIAEVIHEYVEPLLGEQLAKRTAADFLKHPVVLTANHHGVDFFAQSVQGSLLFGLAKRRIEGISTIPVFSCANIPLDNVTYPRGALLYGTDCNDGIWPLRIPFYSNKLRRQPVARVKGLDTNMLQLVLKRVQEVAAQGVDSSLIESLLQLIEDEYLSEEVQAQQSYSAQSVILNERIWSRLFTASAKMPQLVTIELEVLTQKLLLRDLRDSGSLVSLLFDKGMISKLYQRLNSVAGCWDQDLLEQRWEGRSDSEMKQMSGSGTFCFWGVDKRFRRIPLMLVEDLGQRMLCGCDDNGVEYRYSIEAEPLAEAINQGQLMPSVFSCFLTISLARGVT
;
A
#
# COMPACT_ATOMS: atom_id res chain seq x y z
N MET A 1 -19.02 43.00 -20.62
CA MET A 1 -18.68 41.85 -21.48
C MET A 1 -17.93 40.75 -20.70
N ASN A 2 -18.35 40.40 -19.47
CA ASN A 2 -17.72 39.34 -18.66
C ASN A 2 -18.61 38.09 -18.43
N ASN A 3 -19.89 38.14 -18.80
CA ASN A 3 -20.81 37.02 -18.56
C ASN A 3 -20.59 35.84 -19.52
N GLY A 4 -20.07 36.07 -20.74
CA GLY A 4 -19.84 35.00 -21.72
C GLY A 4 -18.71 34.04 -21.34
N VAL A 5 -17.59 34.56 -20.84
CA VAL A 5 -16.39 33.75 -20.49
C VAL A 5 -16.61 32.90 -19.22
N ILE A 6 -17.43 33.39 -18.28
CA ILE A 6 -17.76 32.65 -17.04
C ILE A 6 -18.70 31.49 -17.34
N THR A 7 -19.70 31.71 -18.21
CA THR A 7 -20.67 30.67 -18.61
C THR A 7 -19.99 29.54 -19.38
N ASP A 8 -19.02 29.87 -20.24
CA ASP A 8 -18.26 28.89 -21.04
C ASP A 8 -17.35 28.00 -20.17
N LYS A 9 -16.73 28.58 -19.13
CA LYS A 9 -15.91 27.84 -18.16
C LYS A 9 -16.75 26.96 -17.22
N GLN A 10 -17.93 27.41 -16.79
CA GLN A 10 -18.85 26.58 -16.00
C GLN A 10 -19.32 25.36 -16.78
N ASN A 11 -19.68 25.55 -18.06
CA ASN A 11 -20.09 24.45 -18.94
C ASN A 11 -18.95 23.43 -19.13
N LEU A 12 -17.71 23.90 -19.32
CA LEU A 12 -16.54 23.01 -19.39
C LEU A 12 -16.32 22.22 -18.09
N ALA A 13 -16.40 22.87 -16.93
CA ALA A 13 -16.20 22.21 -15.63
C ALA A 13 -17.26 21.11 -15.39
N GLU A 14 -18.52 21.38 -15.72
CA GLU A 14 -19.62 20.41 -15.62
C GLU A 14 -19.43 19.23 -16.58
N GLN A 15 -18.98 19.49 -17.82
CA GLN A 15 -18.66 18.44 -18.79
C GLN A 15 -17.49 17.56 -18.33
N LEU A 16 -16.44 18.17 -17.76
CA LEU A 16 -15.30 17.44 -17.21
C LEU A 16 -15.72 16.61 -16.00
N LEU A 17 -16.53 17.16 -15.08
CA LEU A 17 -17.04 16.42 -13.92
C LEU A 17 -17.92 15.24 -14.36
N SER A 18 -18.83 15.46 -15.32
CA SER A 18 -19.67 14.40 -15.88
C SER A 18 -18.84 13.27 -16.50
N THR A 19 -17.75 13.63 -17.20
CA THR A 19 -16.79 12.65 -17.72
C THR A 19 -16.13 11.89 -16.58
N VAL A 20 -15.64 12.57 -15.54
CA VAL A 20 -15.04 11.91 -14.37
C VAL A 20 -16.03 10.96 -13.68
N CYS A 21 -17.28 11.36 -13.47
CA CYS A 21 -18.29 10.50 -12.87
C CYS A 21 -18.55 9.22 -13.69
N ARG A 22 -18.55 9.33 -15.02
CA ARG A 22 -18.71 8.18 -15.92
C ARG A 22 -17.51 7.23 -15.86
N GLU A 23 -16.29 7.77 -15.87
CA GLU A 23 -15.06 6.97 -15.87
C GLU A 23 -14.69 6.45 -14.46
N ALA A 24 -15.17 7.11 -13.40
CA ALA A 24 -14.91 6.75 -12.00
C ALA A 24 -16.22 6.64 -11.20
N PRO A 25 -16.89 5.47 -11.21
CA PRO A 25 -18.16 5.25 -10.53
C PRO A 25 -18.16 5.51 -9.01
N VAL A 26 -16.98 5.50 -8.39
CA VAL A 26 -16.83 5.87 -6.97
C VAL A 26 -17.09 7.36 -6.76
N VAL A 27 -16.64 8.22 -7.67
CA VAL A 27 -16.86 9.67 -7.60
C VAL A 27 -18.35 9.97 -7.74
N ASP A 28 -19.00 9.37 -8.75
CA ASP A 28 -20.44 9.51 -8.97
C ASP A 28 -21.27 9.11 -7.75
N ARG A 29 -20.92 7.98 -7.12
CA ARG A 29 -21.58 7.48 -5.90
C ARG A 29 -21.38 8.41 -4.71
N VAL A 30 -20.16 8.91 -4.50
CA VAL A 30 -19.85 9.83 -3.38
C VAL A 30 -20.60 11.14 -3.58
N LEU A 31 -20.61 11.71 -4.78
CA LEU A 31 -21.33 12.94 -5.06
C LEU A 31 -22.85 12.75 -4.95
N SER A 32 -23.39 11.63 -5.43
CA SER A 32 -24.82 11.33 -5.32
C SER A 32 -25.30 11.12 -3.87
N SER A 33 -24.42 10.62 -2.99
CA SER A 33 -24.78 10.33 -1.59
C SER A 33 -24.39 11.43 -0.60
N ALA A 34 -23.38 12.22 -0.92
CA ALA A 34 -22.75 13.16 -0.01
C ALA A 34 -22.28 14.47 -0.67
N GLY A 35 -22.62 14.73 -1.95
CA GLY A 35 -22.17 15.91 -2.68
C GLY A 35 -22.68 17.25 -2.11
N ASP A 36 -23.82 17.20 -1.40
CA ASP A 36 -24.40 18.37 -0.72
C ASP A 36 -23.83 18.58 0.70
N LEU A 37 -22.97 17.68 1.18
CA LEU A 37 -22.34 17.80 2.49
C LEU A 37 -21.07 18.63 2.42
N SER A 38 -20.82 19.43 3.46
CA SER A 38 -19.48 19.96 3.67
C SER A 38 -18.49 18.80 3.92
N VAL A 39 -17.21 19.03 3.61
CA VAL A 39 -16.13 18.06 3.95
C VAL A 39 -16.20 17.70 5.44
N ALA A 40 -16.48 18.67 6.31
CA ALA A 40 -16.63 18.45 7.73
C ALA A 40 -17.75 17.45 8.08
N GLU A 41 -18.91 17.54 7.44
CA GLU A 41 -20.03 16.62 7.67
C GLU A 41 -19.76 15.25 7.08
N TYR A 42 -19.20 15.19 5.86
CA TYR A 42 -18.81 13.93 5.23
C TYR A 42 -17.82 13.14 6.09
N LEU A 43 -16.81 13.81 6.65
CA LEU A 43 -15.81 13.16 7.50
C LEU A 43 -16.38 12.56 8.79
N GLN A 44 -17.55 12.99 9.27
CA GLN A 44 -18.23 12.35 10.42
C GLN A 44 -18.79 10.97 10.07
N GLN A 45 -18.95 10.65 8.78
CA GLN A 45 -19.57 9.42 8.33
C GLN A 45 -18.57 8.31 7.99
N ILE A 46 -17.32 8.66 7.68
CA ILE A 46 -16.33 7.71 7.13
C ILE A 46 -15.53 6.93 8.19
N CYS A 47 -15.53 7.35 9.45
CA CYS A 47 -14.77 6.70 10.53
C CYS A 47 -15.68 5.92 11.49
N ARG A 48 -16.49 5.00 10.95
CA ARG A 48 -17.34 4.13 11.77
C ARG A 48 -16.58 2.85 12.13
N VAL A 49 -16.73 2.41 13.37
CA VAL A 49 -16.15 1.13 13.83
C VAL A 49 -17.13 0.00 13.55
N SER A 50 -16.65 -1.06 12.90
CA SER A 50 -17.41 -2.31 12.73
C SER A 50 -17.87 -2.85 14.09
N GLN A 51 -19.10 -3.36 14.14
CA GLN A 51 -19.61 -4.09 15.30
C GLN A 51 -19.34 -5.60 15.21
N ILE A 52 -18.79 -6.06 14.08
CA ILE A 52 -18.57 -7.47 13.79
C ILE A 52 -17.07 -7.74 13.85
N SER A 53 -16.68 -8.72 14.67
CA SER A 53 -15.35 -9.32 14.70
C SER A 53 -15.48 -10.81 14.97
N TYR A 54 -14.72 -11.64 14.26
CA TYR A 54 -14.69 -13.10 14.47
C TYR A 54 -13.50 -13.56 15.32
N GLN A 55 -12.53 -12.68 15.56
CA GLN A 55 -11.35 -12.87 16.39
C GLN A 55 -11.06 -11.62 17.23
N PRO A 56 -10.29 -11.72 18.32
CA PRO A 56 -9.81 -10.54 19.05
C PRO A 56 -8.95 -9.65 18.14
N PHE A 57 -9.14 -8.33 18.19
CA PHE A 57 -8.29 -7.37 17.47
C PHE A 57 -7.16 -6.80 18.33
N SER A 58 -7.07 -7.19 19.60
CA SER A 58 -6.03 -6.72 20.52
C SER A 58 -4.62 -7.18 20.11
N ASP A 59 -4.52 -8.31 19.42
CA ASP A 59 -3.28 -8.82 18.85
C ASP A 59 -2.73 -7.91 17.73
N ILE A 60 -3.58 -7.18 17.01
CA ILE A 60 -3.15 -6.14 16.07
C ILE A 60 -2.42 -5.03 16.81
N ALA A 61 -2.91 -4.61 17.97
CA ALA A 61 -2.26 -3.55 18.75
C ALA A 61 -0.85 -3.96 19.21
N GLU A 62 -0.66 -5.22 19.58
CA GLU A 62 0.67 -5.79 19.87
C GLU A 62 1.57 -5.75 18.64
N VAL A 63 1.06 -6.18 17.48
CA VAL A 63 1.82 -6.18 16.22
C VAL A 63 2.16 -4.74 15.78
N ILE A 64 1.25 -3.79 15.97
CA ILE A 64 1.50 -2.36 15.74
C ILE A 64 2.66 -1.90 16.63
N HIS A 65 2.63 -2.21 17.92
CA HIS A 65 3.69 -1.83 18.84
C HIS A 65 5.04 -2.39 18.40
N GLU A 66 5.10 -3.71 18.16
CA GLU A 66 6.32 -4.41 17.71
C GLU A 66 6.89 -3.82 16.41
N TYR A 67 6.03 -3.37 15.50
CA TYR A 67 6.44 -2.79 14.22
C TYR A 67 6.94 -1.36 14.37
N VAL A 68 6.25 -0.54 15.17
CA VAL A 68 6.49 0.90 15.27
C VAL A 68 7.66 1.23 16.19
N GLU A 69 7.82 0.51 17.30
CA GLU A 69 8.84 0.78 18.32
C GLU A 69 10.27 0.91 17.77
N PRO A 70 10.80 -0.03 16.96
CA PRO A 70 12.17 0.09 16.47
C PRO A 70 12.36 1.20 15.41
N LEU A 71 11.28 1.76 14.87
CA LEU A 71 11.32 2.75 13.79
C LEU A 71 11.04 4.17 14.25
N LEU A 72 10.09 4.35 15.18
CA LEU A 72 9.61 5.67 15.63
C LEU A 72 9.64 5.83 17.16
N GLY A 73 10.19 4.84 17.87
CA GLY A 73 10.38 4.87 19.31
C GLY A 73 9.18 4.35 20.13
N GLU A 74 9.50 3.92 21.35
CA GLU A 74 8.58 3.27 22.30
C GLU A 74 7.34 4.13 22.61
N GLN A 75 7.52 5.44 22.78
CA GLN A 75 6.41 6.32 23.16
C GLN A 75 5.35 6.42 22.05
N LEU A 76 5.76 6.53 20.78
CA LEU A 76 4.82 6.58 19.67
C LEU A 76 4.20 5.20 19.42
N ALA A 77 4.96 4.12 19.57
CA ALA A 77 4.46 2.75 19.46
C ALA A 77 3.33 2.46 20.46
N LYS A 78 3.56 2.74 21.76
CA LYS A 78 2.55 2.59 22.82
C LYS A 78 1.29 3.41 22.54
N ARG A 79 1.47 4.66 22.11
CA ARG A 79 0.35 5.56 21.81
C ARG A 79 -0.45 5.08 20.61
N THR A 80 0.21 4.65 19.54
CA THR A 80 -0.44 4.15 18.32
C THR A 80 -1.25 2.88 18.62
N ALA A 81 -0.69 1.96 19.40
CA ALA A 81 -1.39 0.75 19.82
C ALA A 81 -2.63 1.08 20.69
N ALA A 82 -2.49 2.01 21.64
CA ALA A 82 -3.61 2.43 22.50
C ALA A 82 -4.71 3.17 21.71
N ASP A 83 -4.33 4.09 20.83
CA ASP A 83 -5.25 4.83 19.96
C ASP A 83 -5.99 3.87 19.02
N PHE A 84 -5.30 2.86 18.48
CA PHE A 84 -5.91 1.81 17.67
C PHE A 84 -6.94 1.00 18.46
N LEU A 85 -6.63 0.56 19.69
CA LEU A 85 -7.59 -0.18 20.53
C LEU A 85 -8.85 0.63 20.83
N LYS A 86 -8.71 1.96 20.99
CA LYS A 86 -9.83 2.86 21.24
C LYS A 86 -10.69 3.08 20.00
N HIS A 87 -10.07 3.11 18.82
CA HIS A 87 -10.75 3.42 17.56
C HIS A 87 -10.11 2.66 16.38
N PRO A 88 -10.48 1.37 16.18
CA PRO A 88 -9.85 0.44 15.23
C PRO A 88 -10.33 0.68 13.79
N VAL A 89 -10.14 1.92 13.33
CA VAL A 89 -10.35 2.36 11.95
C VAL A 89 -9.00 2.74 11.38
N VAL A 90 -8.65 2.27 10.19
CA VAL A 90 -7.33 2.51 9.57
C VAL A 90 -7.48 2.93 8.13
N LEU A 91 -6.49 3.64 7.58
CA LEU A 91 -6.45 3.96 6.16
C LEU A 91 -5.67 2.88 5.41
N THR A 92 -6.29 2.18 4.47
CA THR A 92 -5.67 1.10 3.68
C THR A 92 -5.48 1.44 2.19
N ALA A 93 -5.82 2.67 1.78
CA ALA A 93 -5.80 3.07 0.37
C ALA A 93 -4.39 3.40 -0.15
N ASN A 94 -3.42 3.55 0.74
CA ASN A 94 -2.08 4.00 0.39
C ASN A 94 -1.20 2.81 -0.02
N HIS A 95 -0.34 3.03 -1.01
CA HIS A 95 0.80 2.16 -1.23
C HIS A 95 1.95 2.55 -0.30
N HIS A 96 2.76 1.57 0.10
CA HIS A 96 3.93 1.79 0.94
C HIS A 96 5.07 2.42 0.12
N GLY A 97 5.99 3.10 0.81
CA GLY A 97 6.99 3.98 0.20
C GLY A 97 6.84 5.41 0.69
N VAL A 98 7.76 6.29 0.28
CA VAL A 98 7.67 7.71 0.66
C VAL A 98 6.55 8.36 -0.15
N ASP A 99 5.59 8.98 0.55
CA ASP A 99 4.32 9.34 -0.05
C ASP A 99 4.38 10.70 -0.77
N PHE A 100 4.78 10.64 -2.04
CA PHE A 100 4.70 11.78 -2.95
C PHE A 100 3.39 11.81 -3.74
N PHE A 101 2.50 10.83 -3.61
CA PHE A 101 1.32 10.73 -4.47
C PHE A 101 0.19 11.60 -3.91
N ALA A 102 -0.19 12.65 -4.64
CA ALA A 102 -1.14 13.67 -4.15
C ALA A 102 -2.43 13.08 -3.59
N GLN A 103 -3.00 12.05 -4.22
CA GLN A 103 -4.24 11.42 -3.76
C GLN A 103 -4.06 10.70 -2.42
N SER A 104 -2.92 10.04 -2.20
CA SER A 104 -2.60 9.36 -0.93
C SER A 104 -2.34 10.38 0.19
N VAL A 105 -1.62 11.47 -0.11
CA VAL A 105 -1.37 12.57 0.83
C VAL A 105 -2.69 13.25 1.23
N GLN A 106 -3.53 13.59 0.25
CA GLN A 106 -4.86 14.17 0.51
C GLN A 106 -5.77 13.22 1.29
N GLY A 107 -5.76 11.92 0.97
CA GLY A 107 -6.48 10.90 1.72
C GLY A 107 -6.05 10.84 3.18
N SER A 108 -4.74 10.88 3.44
CA SER A 108 -4.17 10.91 4.79
C SER A 108 -4.55 12.18 5.56
N LEU A 109 -4.56 13.34 4.89
CA LEU A 109 -5.04 14.62 5.45
C LEU A 109 -6.50 14.55 5.86
N LEU A 110 -7.38 14.10 4.96
CA LEU A 110 -8.80 13.96 5.23
C LEU A 110 -9.07 12.97 6.36
N PHE A 111 -8.39 11.82 6.36
CA PHE A 111 -8.51 10.83 7.42
C PHE A 111 -7.98 11.37 8.76
N GLY A 112 -6.88 12.12 8.76
CA GLY A 112 -6.37 12.81 9.93
C GLY A 112 -7.33 13.85 10.50
N LEU A 113 -8.03 14.59 9.65
CA LEU A 113 -9.06 15.54 10.06
C LEU A 113 -10.26 14.83 10.71
N ALA A 114 -10.63 13.66 10.19
CA ALA A 114 -11.68 12.83 10.81
C ALA A 114 -11.22 12.29 12.17
N LYS A 115 -10.00 11.72 12.26
CA LYS A 115 -9.44 11.16 13.49
C LYS A 115 -9.25 12.19 14.59
N ARG A 116 -8.85 13.42 14.24
CA ARG A 116 -8.68 14.54 15.19
C ARG A 116 -9.95 14.86 16.00
N ARG A 117 -11.14 14.50 15.49
CA ARG A 117 -12.42 14.72 16.19
C ARG A 117 -12.74 13.66 17.22
N ILE A 118 -12.04 12.53 17.20
CA ILE A 118 -12.23 11.45 18.15
C ILE A 118 -11.43 11.78 19.41
N GLU A 119 -12.15 11.96 20.51
CA GLU A 119 -11.54 12.36 21.79
C GLU A 119 -10.41 11.39 22.18
N GLY A 120 -9.26 11.94 22.56
CA GLY A 120 -8.11 11.17 23.02
C GLY A 120 -7.35 10.39 21.93
N ILE A 121 -7.70 10.53 20.65
CA ILE A 121 -6.90 9.99 19.55
C ILE A 121 -5.90 11.05 19.07
N SER A 122 -4.67 10.62 18.86
CA SER A 122 -3.52 11.46 18.53
C SER A 122 -2.60 10.88 17.46
N THR A 123 -2.89 9.68 16.96
CA THR A 123 -2.19 9.05 15.83
C THR A 123 -3.13 8.69 14.67
N ILE A 124 -2.59 8.64 13.46
CA ILE A 124 -3.26 8.16 12.24
C ILE A 124 -2.57 6.88 11.77
N PRO A 125 -3.19 5.70 11.98
CA PRO A 125 -2.67 4.46 11.44
C PRO A 125 -3.02 4.35 9.95
N VAL A 126 -1.98 4.24 9.11
CA VAL A 126 -2.11 3.95 7.68
C VAL A 126 -1.49 2.59 7.40
N PHE A 127 -2.31 1.60 7.08
CA PHE A 127 -1.82 0.27 6.70
C PHE A 127 -1.62 0.22 5.19
N SER A 128 -0.40 0.49 4.76
CA SER A 128 -0.04 0.72 3.37
C SER A 128 0.49 -0.55 2.68
N CYS A 129 0.08 -0.80 1.44
CA CYS A 129 0.45 -1.99 0.67
C CYS A 129 1.89 -1.88 0.12
N ALA A 130 2.80 -2.75 0.55
CA ALA A 130 4.19 -2.78 0.10
C ALA A 130 4.47 -3.83 -0.97
N ASN A 131 3.49 -4.69 -1.31
CA ASN A 131 3.65 -5.66 -2.40
C ASN A 131 3.60 -5.04 -3.80
N ILE A 132 3.49 -3.72 -3.94
CA ILE A 132 3.43 -3.04 -5.23
C ILE A 132 4.82 -2.81 -5.84
N PRO A 133 5.00 -2.97 -7.16
CA PRO A 133 6.29 -2.77 -7.82
C PRO A 133 6.71 -1.30 -7.77
N LEU A 134 8.02 -1.02 -7.86
CA LEU A 134 8.52 0.35 -7.86
C LEU A 134 7.94 1.22 -8.99
N ASP A 135 7.65 0.65 -10.17
CA ASP A 135 7.00 1.35 -11.28
C ASP A 135 5.46 1.41 -11.20
N ASN A 136 4.88 1.15 -10.03
CA ASN A 136 3.46 1.38 -9.80
C ASN A 136 3.06 2.85 -10.07
N VAL A 137 1.76 3.07 -10.33
CA VAL A 137 1.19 4.41 -10.62
C VAL A 137 1.45 5.43 -9.52
N THR A 138 1.52 5.01 -8.24
CA THR A 138 1.85 5.88 -7.10
C THR A 138 3.34 6.21 -7.01
N TYR A 139 4.16 5.62 -7.87
CA TYR A 139 5.57 5.92 -8.10
C TYR A 139 6.48 5.90 -6.85
N PRO A 140 6.48 4.83 -6.03
CA PRO A 140 7.42 4.73 -4.89
C PRO A 140 8.89 4.63 -5.33
N ARG A 141 9.18 4.59 -6.63
CA ARG A 141 10.54 4.62 -7.19
C ARG A 141 11.28 5.93 -6.93
N GLY A 142 10.58 7.02 -6.62
CA GLY A 142 11.19 8.32 -6.40
C GLY A 142 10.17 9.41 -6.08
N ALA A 143 10.51 10.66 -6.37
CA ALA A 143 9.67 11.82 -6.08
C ALA A 143 8.73 12.17 -7.24
N LEU A 144 7.55 12.69 -6.90
CA LEU A 144 6.61 13.31 -7.82
C LEU A 144 6.56 14.81 -7.50
N LEU A 145 6.87 15.63 -8.50
CA LEU A 145 6.76 17.09 -8.38
C LEU A 145 5.51 17.57 -9.13
N TYR A 146 4.62 18.21 -8.37
CA TYR A 146 3.45 18.90 -8.87
C TYR A 146 3.75 20.40 -8.91
N GLY A 147 3.21 21.11 -9.89
CA GLY A 147 3.42 22.55 -10.11
C GLY A 147 4.40 22.87 -11.23
N THR A 148 4.83 21.89 -12.02
CA THR A 148 5.81 22.06 -13.10
C THR A 148 5.14 22.17 -14.47
N ASP A 149 5.13 23.35 -15.09
CA ASP A 149 4.71 23.53 -16.49
C ASP A 149 5.76 22.91 -17.45
N CYS A 150 5.89 21.58 -17.39
CA CYS A 150 6.72 20.82 -18.29
C CYS A 150 5.97 20.69 -19.63
N ASN A 151 6.49 21.33 -20.67
CA ASN A 151 5.94 21.30 -22.03
C ASN A 151 5.82 19.88 -22.65
N ASP A 152 6.35 18.85 -21.99
CA ASP A 152 6.40 17.47 -22.48
C ASP A 152 5.12 16.65 -22.18
N GLY A 153 4.11 17.24 -21.55
CA GLY A 153 2.79 16.61 -21.36
C GLY A 153 2.75 15.44 -20.37
N ILE A 154 3.85 15.14 -19.66
CA ILE A 154 3.89 14.12 -18.61
C ILE A 154 3.82 14.81 -17.24
N TRP A 155 2.64 14.77 -16.64
CA TRP A 155 2.38 15.33 -15.32
C TRP A 155 1.90 14.22 -14.35
N PRO A 156 2.40 14.18 -13.10
CA PRO A 156 3.46 15.03 -12.51
C PRO A 156 4.87 14.68 -13.01
N LEU A 157 5.84 15.58 -12.80
CA LEU A 157 7.25 15.32 -13.10
C LEU A 157 7.79 14.23 -12.17
N ARG A 158 8.41 13.20 -12.75
CA ARG A 158 8.93 12.02 -12.04
C ARG A 158 10.45 12.08 -11.88
N ILE A 159 10.94 12.15 -10.64
CA ILE A 159 12.37 12.10 -10.34
C ILE A 159 12.71 10.74 -9.73
N PRO A 160 13.28 9.79 -10.49
CA PRO A 160 13.58 8.46 -9.97
C PRO A 160 14.70 8.51 -8.94
N PHE A 161 14.51 7.83 -7.81
CA PHE A 161 15.56 7.61 -6.81
C PHE A 161 16.21 6.23 -7.03
N TYR A 162 15.40 5.24 -7.38
CA TYR A 162 15.86 3.92 -7.73
C TYR A 162 16.15 3.75 -9.23
N SER A 163 17.11 2.89 -9.54
CA SER A 163 17.44 2.47 -10.90
C SER A 163 16.26 1.75 -11.58
N ASN A 164 16.16 1.90 -12.90
CA ASN A 164 15.14 1.23 -13.71
C ASN A 164 15.24 -0.31 -13.69
N LYS A 165 16.38 -0.85 -13.25
CA LYS A 165 16.60 -2.29 -13.08
C LYS A 165 15.75 -2.89 -11.97
N LEU A 166 15.39 -2.10 -10.96
CA LEU A 166 14.61 -2.53 -9.80
C LEU A 166 13.10 -2.30 -9.98
N ARG A 167 12.66 -1.77 -11.12
CA ARG A 167 11.30 -1.27 -11.33
C ARG A 167 10.19 -2.30 -11.02
N ARG A 168 10.45 -3.58 -11.30
CA ARG A 168 9.51 -4.70 -11.08
C ARG A 168 9.58 -5.31 -9.69
N GLN A 169 10.53 -4.89 -8.85
CA GLN A 169 10.60 -5.36 -7.46
C GLN A 169 9.55 -4.63 -6.61
N PRO A 170 8.86 -5.34 -5.71
CA PRO A 170 7.93 -4.74 -4.78
C PRO A 170 8.68 -3.92 -3.72
N VAL A 171 8.06 -2.85 -3.24
CA VAL A 171 8.60 -1.97 -2.18
C VAL A 171 9.13 -2.77 -0.98
N ALA A 172 8.37 -3.77 -0.54
CA ALA A 172 8.70 -4.67 0.58
C ALA A 172 10.05 -5.42 0.46
N ARG A 173 10.63 -5.48 -0.75
CA ARG A 173 11.84 -6.26 -1.03
C ARG A 173 13.02 -5.43 -1.54
N VAL A 174 12.86 -4.12 -1.63
CA VAL A 174 13.93 -3.22 -2.09
C VAL A 174 14.74 -2.74 -0.89
N LYS A 175 16.06 -2.74 -1.03
CA LYS A 175 16.97 -2.18 -0.02
C LYS A 175 16.75 -0.67 0.17
N GLY A 176 17.13 -0.15 1.33
CA GLY A 176 17.16 1.29 1.57
C GLY A 176 18.02 2.06 0.56
N LEU A 177 17.70 3.33 0.36
CA LEU A 177 18.52 4.29 -0.36
C LEU A 177 19.75 4.62 0.47
N ASP A 178 20.93 4.26 -0.05
CA ASP A 178 22.21 4.59 0.56
C ASP A 178 22.74 5.96 0.06
N THR A 179 23.74 6.49 0.75
CA THR A 179 24.39 7.77 0.40
C THR A 179 24.82 7.83 -1.07
N ASN A 180 25.39 6.75 -1.63
CA ASN A 180 25.85 6.75 -3.01
C ASN A 180 24.69 6.87 -4.00
N MET A 181 23.58 6.19 -3.73
CA MET A 181 22.35 6.33 -4.51
C MET A 181 21.80 7.76 -4.42
N LEU A 182 21.75 8.34 -3.22
CA LEU A 182 21.26 9.70 -3.00
C LEU A 182 22.14 10.77 -3.67
N GLN A 183 23.47 10.59 -3.73
CA GLN A 183 24.34 11.50 -4.50
C GLN A 183 24.02 11.53 -6.00
N LEU A 184 23.65 10.38 -6.58
CA LEU A 184 23.17 10.32 -7.97
C LEU A 184 21.81 11.00 -8.15
N VAL A 185 20.96 10.95 -7.12
CA VAL A 185 19.67 11.67 -7.11
C VAL A 185 19.90 13.17 -7.05
N LEU A 186 20.76 13.66 -6.16
CA LEU A 186 21.09 15.09 -6.04
C LEU A 186 21.59 15.66 -7.37
N LYS A 187 22.49 14.96 -8.06
CA LYS A 187 22.94 15.36 -9.39
C LYS A 187 21.77 15.45 -10.39
N ARG A 188 20.86 14.47 -10.38
CA ARG A 188 19.67 14.49 -11.25
C ARG A 188 18.74 15.65 -10.93
N VAL A 189 18.53 15.97 -9.65
CA VAL A 189 17.71 17.10 -9.22
C VAL A 189 18.31 18.42 -9.74
N GLN A 190 19.64 18.57 -9.69
CA GLN A 190 20.33 19.74 -10.27
C GLN A 190 20.19 19.83 -11.80
N GLU A 191 20.27 18.70 -12.51
CA GLU A 191 20.02 18.65 -13.95
C GLU A 191 18.58 19.06 -14.31
N VAL A 192 17.60 18.64 -13.51
CA VAL A 192 16.20 19.04 -13.64
C VAL A 192 16.01 20.53 -13.34
N ALA A 193 16.69 21.06 -12.32
CA ALA A 193 16.67 22.49 -12.00
C ALA A 193 17.15 23.35 -13.17
N ALA A 194 18.21 22.91 -13.88
CA ALA A 194 18.74 23.60 -15.06
C ALA A 194 17.76 23.62 -16.26
N GLN A 195 16.70 22.78 -16.23
CA GLN A 195 15.66 22.74 -17.27
C GLN A 195 14.49 23.71 -17.00
N GLY A 196 14.60 24.58 -15.98
CA GLY A 196 13.62 25.61 -15.70
C GLY A 196 12.43 25.16 -14.85
N VAL A 197 12.56 24.05 -14.11
CA VAL A 197 11.60 23.68 -13.07
C VAL A 197 11.62 24.73 -11.95
N ASP A 198 10.45 25.00 -11.35
CA ASP A 198 10.29 25.98 -10.29
C ASP A 198 11.32 25.80 -9.17
N SER A 199 12.04 26.87 -8.84
CA SER A 199 13.14 26.85 -7.87
C SER A 199 12.69 26.43 -6.48
N SER A 200 11.48 26.80 -6.06
CA SER A 200 10.99 26.47 -4.71
C SER A 200 10.71 24.97 -4.57
N LEU A 201 10.22 24.31 -5.62
CA LEU A 201 10.04 22.85 -5.66
C LEU A 201 11.38 22.12 -5.60
N ILE A 202 12.37 22.59 -6.37
CA ILE A 202 13.73 22.04 -6.37
C ILE A 202 14.38 22.21 -4.99
N GLU A 203 14.34 23.41 -4.43
CA GLU A 203 14.91 23.71 -3.10
C GLU A 203 14.25 22.85 -2.02
N SER A 204 12.92 22.71 -2.05
CA SER A 204 12.19 21.85 -1.11
C SER A 204 12.61 20.39 -1.21
N LEU A 205 12.82 19.88 -2.44
CA LEU A 205 13.25 18.50 -2.64
C LEU A 205 14.72 18.28 -2.22
N LEU A 206 15.61 19.21 -2.55
CA LEU A 206 17.01 19.15 -2.12
C LEU A 206 17.10 19.16 -0.60
N GLN A 207 16.38 20.09 0.04
CA GLN A 207 16.33 20.18 1.50
C GLN A 207 15.75 18.89 2.11
N LEU A 208 14.71 18.30 1.52
CA LEU A 208 14.16 17.03 2.00
C LEU A 208 15.20 15.90 1.93
N ILE A 209 15.98 15.83 0.84
CA ILE A 209 17.03 14.81 0.68
C ILE A 209 18.15 15.02 1.71
N GLU A 210 18.59 16.27 1.88
CA GLU A 210 19.69 16.63 2.77
C GLU A 210 19.33 16.48 4.25
N ASP A 211 18.18 17.00 4.67
CA ASP A 211 17.76 17.02 6.07
C ASP A 211 17.25 15.64 6.53
N GLU A 212 16.49 14.93 5.69
CA GLU A 212 15.78 13.72 6.10
C GLU A 212 16.39 12.44 5.56
N TYR A 213 16.52 12.31 4.24
CA TYR A 213 17.01 11.06 3.64
C TYR A 213 18.45 10.73 4.05
N LEU A 214 19.31 11.75 4.14
CA LEU A 214 20.71 11.61 4.56
C LEU A 214 20.90 11.59 6.08
N SER A 215 19.83 11.72 6.87
CA SER A 215 19.93 11.63 8.33
C SER A 215 20.39 10.23 8.79
N GLU A 216 21.16 10.19 9.88
CA GLU A 216 21.76 8.95 10.40
C GLU A 216 20.70 7.86 10.68
N GLU A 217 19.56 8.26 11.25
CA GLU A 217 18.47 7.33 11.60
C GLU A 217 17.84 6.65 10.36
N VAL A 218 17.67 7.40 9.27
CA VAL A 218 17.14 6.87 8.00
C VAL A 218 18.22 6.04 7.28
N GLN A 219 19.47 6.49 7.28
CA GLN A 219 20.58 5.75 6.66
C GLN A 219 20.94 4.46 7.41
N ALA A 220 20.62 4.35 8.71
CA ALA A 220 20.78 3.12 9.48
C ALA A 220 19.82 2.00 9.07
N GLN A 221 18.71 2.32 8.40
CA GLN A 221 17.71 1.33 7.99
C GLN A 221 18.15 0.56 6.74
N GLN A 222 17.99 -0.77 6.78
CA GLN A 222 18.42 -1.65 5.69
C GLN A 222 17.41 -1.73 4.53
N SER A 223 16.12 -1.53 4.80
CA SER A 223 15.04 -1.68 3.82
C SER A 223 14.40 -0.34 3.45
N TYR A 224 13.88 -0.25 2.24
CA TYR A 224 13.16 0.94 1.80
C TYR A 224 11.86 1.14 2.58
N SER A 225 11.15 0.04 2.90
CA SER A 225 9.96 0.08 3.76
C SER A 225 10.26 0.80 5.09
N ALA A 226 11.31 0.38 5.81
CA ALA A 226 11.67 0.99 7.09
C ALA A 226 12.05 2.47 6.96
N GLN A 227 12.85 2.83 5.93
CA GLN A 227 13.14 4.24 5.65
C GLN A 227 11.87 5.05 5.40
N SER A 228 10.93 4.50 4.65
CA SER A 228 9.71 5.21 4.28
C SER A 228 8.81 5.51 5.49
N VAL A 229 8.80 4.65 6.51
CA VAL A 229 8.04 4.89 7.74
C VAL A 229 8.55 6.14 8.47
N ILE A 230 9.87 6.23 8.65
CA ILE A 230 10.52 7.36 9.31
C ILE A 230 10.32 8.64 8.50
N LEU A 231 10.57 8.56 7.19
CA LEU A 231 10.45 9.70 6.30
C LEU A 231 9.02 10.23 6.24
N ASN A 232 8.02 9.35 6.13
CA ASN A 232 6.62 9.78 6.08
C ASN A 232 6.18 10.47 7.38
N GLU A 233 6.59 9.97 8.55
CA GLU A 233 6.28 10.63 9.83
C GLU A 233 6.89 12.04 9.90
N ARG A 234 8.15 12.20 9.51
CA ARG A 234 8.86 13.48 9.56
C ARG A 234 8.35 14.48 8.53
N ILE A 235 8.15 14.03 7.28
CA ILE A 235 7.55 14.85 6.23
C ILE A 235 6.17 15.32 6.65
N TRP A 236 5.35 14.42 7.20
CA TRP A 236 4.03 14.77 7.72
C TRP A 236 4.11 15.86 8.80
N SER A 237 5.01 15.70 9.77
CA SER A 237 5.22 16.69 10.82
C SER A 237 5.64 18.06 10.27
N ARG A 238 6.42 18.10 9.18
CA ARG A 238 6.84 19.35 8.50
C ARG A 238 5.70 20.08 7.79
N LEU A 239 4.62 19.39 7.41
CA LEU A 239 3.48 20.02 6.72
C LEU A 239 2.71 21.02 7.59
N PHE A 240 2.85 20.93 8.92
CA PHE A 240 2.01 21.66 9.86
C PHE A 240 2.80 22.69 10.66
N THR A 241 2.19 23.86 10.85
CA THR A 241 2.72 24.88 11.76
C THR A 241 2.29 24.59 13.20
N ALA A 242 2.92 25.24 14.18
CA ALA A 242 2.53 25.14 15.59
C ALA A 242 1.03 25.48 15.85
N SER A 243 0.40 26.26 14.98
CA SER A 243 -1.00 26.66 15.06
C SER A 243 -1.99 25.62 14.51
N ALA A 244 -1.52 24.65 13.70
CA ALA A 244 -2.35 23.67 13.01
C ALA A 244 -1.96 22.25 13.44
N LYS A 245 -2.36 21.82 14.64
CA LYS A 245 -2.02 20.48 15.13
C LYS A 245 -2.81 19.39 14.40
N MET A 246 -2.09 18.39 13.90
CA MET A 246 -2.65 17.16 13.35
C MET A 246 -2.15 15.96 14.16
N PRO A 247 -2.95 14.88 14.25
CA PRO A 247 -2.45 13.61 14.77
C PRO A 247 -1.19 13.15 14.02
N GLN A 248 -0.28 12.45 14.70
CA GLN A 248 0.96 11.96 14.10
C GLN A 248 0.65 10.82 13.11
N LEU A 249 1.27 10.87 11.92
CA LEU A 249 1.12 9.83 10.90
C LEU A 249 1.99 8.63 11.25
N VAL A 250 1.38 7.44 11.23
CA VAL A 250 2.09 6.17 11.43
C VAL A 250 1.73 5.22 10.31
N THR A 251 2.64 5.10 9.34
CA THR A 251 2.53 4.15 8.24
C THR A 251 3.05 2.79 8.66
N ILE A 252 2.29 1.74 8.37
CA ILE A 252 2.62 0.35 8.70
C ILE A 252 2.51 -0.47 7.43
N GLU A 253 3.50 -1.31 7.16
CA GLU A 253 3.43 -2.26 6.05
C GLU A 253 2.32 -3.29 6.30
N LEU A 254 1.26 -3.21 5.49
CA LEU A 254 0.06 -4.04 5.61
C LEU A 254 0.40 -5.53 5.57
N GLU A 255 1.33 -5.92 4.70
CA GLU A 255 1.77 -7.30 4.53
C GLU A 255 2.55 -7.81 5.76
N VAL A 256 3.41 -7.01 6.39
CA VAL A 256 4.15 -7.42 7.60
C VAL A 256 3.20 -7.60 8.77
N LEU A 257 2.26 -6.68 8.94
CA LEU A 257 1.22 -6.79 9.95
C LEU A 257 0.40 -8.08 9.74
N THR A 258 -0.01 -8.33 8.49
CA THR A 258 -0.74 -9.55 8.12
C THR A 258 0.09 -10.81 8.34
N GLN A 259 1.38 -10.83 7.98
CA GLN A 259 2.26 -11.99 8.20
C GLN A 259 2.34 -12.35 9.68
N LYS A 260 2.56 -11.37 10.56
CA LYS A 260 2.64 -11.61 12.01
C LYS A 260 1.33 -12.19 12.57
N LEU A 261 0.19 -11.69 12.11
CA LEU A 261 -1.12 -12.21 12.51
C LEU A 261 -1.39 -13.61 11.95
N LEU A 262 -1.10 -13.84 10.66
CA LEU A 262 -1.22 -15.15 10.02
C LEU A 262 -0.39 -16.21 10.74
N LEU A 263 0.85 -15.89 11.13
CA LEU A 263 1.71 -16.82 11.87
C LEU A 263 1.15 -17.19 13.26
N ARG A 264 0.39 -16.28 13.90
CA ARG A 264 -0.35 -16.57 15.13
C ARG A 264 -1.57 -17.44 14.81
N ASP A 265 -2.33 -17.06 13.80
CA ASP A 265 -3.55 -17.75 13.37
C ASP A 265 -3.28 -19.20 12.95
N LEU A 266 -2.18 -19.47 12.23
CA LEU A 266 -1.80 -20.82 11.79
C LEU A 266 -1.46 -21.78 12.95
N ARG A 267 -1.16 -21.26 14.14
CA ARG A 267 -0.91 -22.05 15.35
C ARG A 267 -2.19 -22.35 16.15
N ASP A 268 -3.28 -21.65 15.83
CA ASP A 268 -4.58 -21.81 16.46
C ASP A 268 -5.55 -22.46 15.47
N SER A 269 -5.91 -23.72 15.71
CA SER A 269 -6.87 -24.45 14.87
C SER A 269 -8.28 -23.87 14.92
N GLY A 270 -8.59 -23.01 15.88
CA GLY A 270 -9.85 -22.28 15.99
C GLY A 270 -9.86 -20.92 15.26
N SER A 271 -8.72 -20.45 14.75
CA SER A 271 -8.66 -19.17 14.03
C SER A 271 -9.41 -19.24 12.70
N LEU A 272 -9.92 -18.10 12.23
CA LEU A 272 -10.63 -18.00 10.96
C LEU A 272 -9.75 -18.45 9.78
N VAL A 273 -8.45 -18.12 9.83
CA VAL A 273 -7.50 -18.53 8.80
C VAL A 273 -7.36 -20.05 8.80
N SER A 274 -7.11 -20.69 9.95
CA SER A 274 -7.02 -22.15 10.02
C SER A 274 -8.29 -22.84 9.53
N LEU A 275 -9.47 -22.31 9.87
CA LEU A 275 -10.76 -22.81 9.39
C LEU A 275 -10.95 -22.64 7.88
N LEU A 276 -10.47 -21.54 7.29
CA LEU A 276 -10.56 -21.30 5.85
C LEU A 276 -9.61 -22.18 5.04
N PHE A 277 -8.47 -22.56 5.61
CA PHE A 277 -7.50 -23.45 4.99
C PHE A 277 -7.87 -24.94 5.16
N ASP A 278 -8.95 -25.25 5.90
CA ASP A 278 -9.55 -26.58 5.93
C ASP A 278 -9.91 -27.09 4.52
N LYS A 279 -9.84 -28.42 4.36
CA LYS A 279 -10.11 -29.16 3.11
C LYS A 279 -11.34 -28.67 2.38
N GLY A 280 -12.46 -28.55 3.08
CA GLY A 280 -13.73 -28.22 2.44
C GLY A 280 -13.87 -26.74 2.08
N MET A 281 -13.25 -25.85 2.85
CA MET A 281 -13.47 -24.41 2.72
C MET A 281 -12.55 -23.78 1.69
N ILE A 282 -11.27 -24.16 1.64
CA ILE A 282 -10.31 -23.48 0.76
C ILE A 282 -10.65 -23.65 -0.73
N SER A 283 -11.08 -24.84 -1.15
CA SER A 283 -11.45 -25.10 -2.54
C SER A 283 -12.76 -24.39 -2.92
N LYS A 284 -13.72 -24.29 -1.99
CA LYS A 284 -14.96 -23.52 -2.19
C LYS A 284 -14.67 -22.03 -2.29
N LEU A 285 -13.78 -21.52 -1.45
CA LEU A 285 -13.33 -20.13 -1.50
C LEU A 285 -12.64 -19.82 -2.83
N TYR A 286 -11.73 -20.71 -3.25
CA TYR A 286 -11.00 -20.60 -4.51
C TYR A 286 -11.95 -20.47 -5.71
N GLN A 287 -13.01 -21.29 -5.75
CA GLN A 287 -14.01 -21.27 -6.82
C GLN A 287 -14.96 -20.07 -6.72
N ARG A 288 -15.41 -19.71 -5.51
CA ARG A 288 -16.43 -18.66 -5.32
C ARG A 288 -15.92 -17.26 -5.62
N LEU A 289 -14.63 -17.02 -5.43
CA LEU A 289 -14.00 -15.72 -5.66
C LEU A 289 -13.21 -15.66 -6.97
N ASN A 290 -13.27 -16.71 -7.79
CA ASN A 290 -12.67 -16.71 -9.11
C ASN A 290 -13.24 -15.59 -10.00
N SER A 291 -12.35 -14.83 -10.64
CA SER A 291 -12.63 -13.67 -11.50
C SER A 291 -13.40 -12.52 -10.82
N VAL A 292 -13.52 -12.54 -9.48
CA VAL A 292 -14.04 -11.41 -8.72
C VAL A 292 -12.98 -10.30 -8.69
N ALA A 293 -13.40 -9.06 -8.90
CA ALA A 293 -12.50 -7.91 -8.90
C ALA A 293 -11.63 -7.86 -7.62
N GLY A 294 -10.31 -7.76 -7.80
CA GLY A 294 -9.33 -7.75 -6.70
C GLY A 294 -8.90 -9.13 -6.20
N CYS A 295 -9.47 -10.22 -6.72
CA CYS A 295 -9.07 -11.60 -6.42
C CYS A 295 -8.14 -12.15 -7.52
N TRP A 296 -8.31 -13.42 -7.90
CA TRP A 296 -7.56 -14.10 -8.94
C TRP A 296 -8.48 -14.51 -10.09
N ASP A 297 -7.87 -14.82 -11.22
CA ASP A 297 -8.51 -15.44 -12.37
C ASP A 297 -7.82 -16.78 -12.66
N GLN A 298 -8.54 -17.87 -12.40
CA GLN A 298 -8.05 -19.23 -12.50
C GLN A 298 -7.62 -19.56 -13.94
N ASP A 299 -8.40 -19.18 -14.94
CA ASP A 299 -8.09 -19.49 -16.35
C ASP A 299 -6.78 -18.82 -16.77
N LEU A 300 -6.57 -17.55 -16.37
CA LEU A 300 -5.32 -16.84 -16.64
C LEU A 300 -4.12 -17.45 -15.88
N LEU A 301 -4.33 -17.93 -14.65
CA LEU A 301 -3.28 -18.59 -13.86
C LEU A 301 -2.90 -19.95 -14.46
N GLU A 302 -3.88 -20.75 -14.88
CA GLU A 302 -3.67 -22.04 -15.51
C GLU A 302 -2.98 -21.89 -16.86
N GLN A 303 -3.42 -20.95 -17.70
CA GLN A 303 -2.75 -20.63 -18.97
C GLN A 303 -1.28 -20.23 -18.76
N ARG A 304 -0.99 -19.39 -17.76
CA ARG A 304 0.38 -19.01 -17.41
C ARG A 304 1.20 -20.23 -16.96
N TRP A 305 0.59 -21.14 -16.19
CA TRP A 305 1.24 -22.35 -15.72
C TRP A 305 1.51 -23.34 -16.86
N GLU A 306 0.55 -23.62 -17.73
CA GLU A 306 0.69 -24.51 -18.89
C GLU A 306 1.70 -23.95 -19.90
N GLY A 307 1.62 -22.65 -20.18
CA GLY A 307 2.50 -21.91 -21.06
C GLY A 307 3.87 -21.56 -20.47
N ARG A 308 4.24 -22.08 -19.29
CA ARG A 308 5.50 -21.72 -18.59
C ARG A 308 6.78 -22.09 -19.37
N SER A 309 6.70 -22.95 -20.36
CA SER A 309 7.84 -23.23 -21.25
C SER A 309 7.93 -22.25 -22.42
N ASP A 310 6.84 -21.56 -22.74
CA ASP A 310 6.70 -20.62 -23.86
C ASP A 310 7.05 -19.18 -23.42
N SER A 311 7.99 -18.54 -24.09
CA SER A 311 8.40 -17.17 -23.77
C SER A 311 7.31 -16.11 -23.96
N GLU A 312 6.34 -16.32 -24.85
CA GLU A 312 5.29 -15.34 -25.14
C GLU A 312 4.18 -15.37 -24.08
N MET A 313 3.82 -16.55 -23.56
CA MET A 313 2.77 -16.72 -22.54
C MET A 313 3.21 -16.32 -21.11
N LYS A 314 4.51 -16.15 -20.86
CA LYS A 314 5.06 -15.79 -19.52
C LYS A 314 4.68 -14.39 -19.02
N GLN A 315 4.25 -13.48 -19.91
CA GLN A 315 4.01 -12.07 -19.56
C GLN A 315 2.53 -11.70 -19.38
N MET A 316 1.66 -12.71 -19.20
CA MET A 316 0.27 -12.44 -18.88
C MET A 316 0.15 -11.66 -17.57
N SER A 317 -0.49 -10.49 -17.67
CA SER A 317 -0.77 -9.59 -16.55
C SER A 317 -2.25 -9.67 -16.18
N GLY A 318 -2.59 -9.31 -14.94
CA GLY A 318 -3.99 -9.22 -14.50
C GLY A 318 -4.60 -10.50 -13.93
N SER A 319 -3.86 -11.62 -13.85
CA SER A 319 -4.35 -12.88 -13.27
C SER A 319 -4.64 -12.83 -11.76
N GLY A 320 -4.12 -11.83 -11.05
CA GLY A 320 -4.14 -11.83 -9.58
C GLY A 320 -3.35 -13.00 -8.98
N THR A 321 -3.62 -13.32 -7.71
CA THR A 321 -3.00 -14.44 -7.00
C THR A 321 -3.92 -14.96 -5.90
N PHE A 322 -3.87 -16.27 -5.62
CA PHE A 322 -4.64 -16.88 -4.53
C PHE A 322 -3.88 -16.80 -3.21
N CYS A 323 -4.43 -16.07 -2.24
CA CYS A 323 -3.95 -15.85 -0.86
C CYS A 323 -2.54 -15.25 -0.69
N PHE A 324 -1.56 -15.63 -1.50
CA PHE A 324 -0.17 -15.20 -1.37
C PHE A 324 0.43 -14.93 -2.74
N TRP A 325 1.39 -14.01 -2.78
CA TRP A 325 2.37 -13.92 -3.86
C TRP A 325 3.58 -14.77 -3.48
N GLY A 326 4.07 -15.58 -4.42
CA GLY A 326 5.42 -16.13 -4.34
C GLY A 326 6.47 -15.04 -4.59
N VAL A 327 7.70 -15.28 -4.15
CA VAL A 327 8.83 -14.36 -4.36
C VAL A 327 9.97 -15.10 -5.07
N ASP A 328 10.35 -14.62 -6.26
CA ASP A 328 11.44 -15.23 -7.03
C ASP A 328 12.83 -14.83 -6.48
N LYS A 329 13.89 -15.44 -7.02
CA LYS A 329 15.29 -15.14 -6.64
C LYS A 329 15.73 -13.70 -6.95
N ARG A 330 14.97 -12.95 -7.75
CA ARG A 330 15.18 -11.53 -8.08
C ARG A 330 14.23 -10.63 -7.27
N PHE A 331 13.56 -11.18 -6.27
CA PHE A 331 12.58 -10.53 -5.42
C PHE A 331 11.34 -10.01 -6.16
N ARG A 332 10.96 -10.63 -7.28
CA ARG A 332 9.73 -10.29 -8.01
C ARG A 332 8.58 -11.17 -7.53
N ARG A 333 7.37 -10.65 -7.63
CA ARG A 333 6.15 -11.39 -7.31
C ARG A 333 5.87 -12.48 -8.34
N ILE A 334 5.43 -13.62 -7.84
CA ILE A 334 4.95 -14.76 -8.63
C ILE A 334 3.47 -14.98 -8.27
N PRO A 335 2.56 -14.93 -9.25
CA PRO A 335 1.17 -15.30 -9.00
C PRO A 335 1.07 -16.80 -8.72
N LEU A 336 0.26 -17.16 -7.73
CA LEU A 336 0.06 -18.53 -7.27
C LEU A 336 -1.41 -18.92 -7.41
N MET A 337 -1.64 -20.18 -7.77
CA MET A 337 -2.96 -20.81 -7.85
C MET A 337 -3.04 -21.98 -6.88
N LEU A 338 -4.26 -22.32 -6.45
CA LEU A 338 -4.50 -23.54 -5.68
C LEU A 338 -4.49 -24.75 -6.63
N VAL A 339 -3.67 -25.75 -6.33
CA VAL A 339 -3.64 -27.04 -7.02
C VAL A 339 -3.88 -28.14 -6.01
N GLU A 340 -4.76 -29.07 -6.35
CA GLU A 340 -4.99 -30.29 -5.59
C GLU A 340 -4.51 -31.49 -6.40
N ASP A 341 -3.49 -32.18 -5.91
CA ASP A 341 -2.88 -33.35 -6.54
C ASP A 341 -2.72 -34.47 -5.52
N LEU A 342 -3.24 -35.67 -5.85
CA LEU A 342 -3.21 -36.86 -4.99
C LEU A 342 -3.66 -36.61 -3.53
N GLY A 343 -4.62 -35.68 -3.32
CA GLY A 343 -5.14 -35.32 -1.99
C GLY A 343 -4.26 -34.36 -1.19
N GLN A 344 -3.15 -33.88 -1.78
CA GLN A 344 -2.34 -32.78 -1.25
C GLN A 344 -2.71 -31.48 -1.95
N ARG A 345 -2.85 -30.42 -1.16
CA ARG A 345 -3.14 -29.08 -1.66
C ARG A 345 -1.89 -28.23 -1.60
N MET A 346 -1.61 -27.52 -2.69
CA MET A 346 -0.43 -26.69 -2.84
C MET A 346 -0.78 -25.38 -3.54
N LEU A 347 0.00 -24.35 -3.24
CA LEU A 347 0.07 -23.15 -4.05
C LEU A 347 1.16 -23.35 -5.10
N CYS A 348 0.80 -23.24 -6.37
CA CYS A 348 1.70 -23.43 -7.50
C CYS A 348 1.74 -22.18 -8.37
N GLY A 349 2.91 -21.86 -8.93
CA GLY A 349 3.05 -20.76 -9.89
C GLY A 349 4.44 -20.71 -10.52
N CYS A 350 4.61 -19.90 -11.55
CA CYS A 350 5.89 -19.78 -12.25
C CYS A 350 6.35 -18.33 -12.41
N ASP A 351 7.66 -18.11 -12.29
CA ASP A 351 8.26 -16.80 -12.54
C ASP A 351 8.29 -16.46 -14.04
N ASP A 352 8.68 -15.22 -14.37
CA ASP A 352 8.75 -14.76 -15.77
C ASP A 352 9.76 -15.55 -16.63
N ASN A 353 10.59 -16.43 -16.04
CA ASN A 353 11.49 -17.30 -16.79
C ASN A 353 10.90 -18.71 -16.97
N GLY A 354 9.76 -19.02 -16.34
CA GLY A 354 9.13 -20.34 -16.34
C GLY A 354 9.60 -21.26 -15.21
N VAL A 355 10.36 -20.75 -14.24
CA VAL A 355 10.78 -21.55 -13.08
C VAL A 355 9.55 -21.82 -12.21
N GLU A 356 9.30 -23.09 -11.89
CA GLU A 356 8.20 -23.53 -11.05
C GLU A 356 8.46 -23.27 -9.56
N TYR A 357 7.41 -22.87 -8.85
CA TYR A 357 7.37 -22.69 -7.41
C TYR A 357 6.15 -23.41 -6.86
N ARG A 358 6.34 -24.13 -5.76
CA ARG A 358 5.32 -24.95 -5.11
C ARG A 358 5.44 -24.80 -3.61
N TYR A 359 4.32 -24.52 -2.95
CA TYR A 359 4.26 -24.34 -1.49
C TYR A 359 3.10 -25.16 -0.93
N SER A 360 3.34 -25.90 0.13
CA SER A 360 2.25 -26.56 0.86
C SER A 360 1.41 -25.50 1.60
N ILE A 361 0.09 -25.73 1.67
CA ILE A 361 -0.84 -24.89 2.44
C ILE A 361 -1.03 -25.38 3.88
N GLU A 362 -0.37 -26.47 4.26
CA GLU A 362 -0.41 -26.98 5.64
C GLU A 362 0.30 -25.98 6.57
N ALA A 363 -0.18 -25.87 7.81
CA ALA A 363 0.17 -24.77 8.71
C ALA A 363 1.68 -24.58 8.91
N GLU A 364 2.41 -25.65 9.23
CA GLU A 364 3.86 -25.57 9.49
C GLU A 364 4.68 -25.22 8.24
N PRO A 365 4.56 -25.94 7.09
CA PRO A 365 5.24 -25.53 5.86
C PRO A 365 4.89 -24.12 5.39
N LEU A 366 3.64 -23.70 5.54
CA LEU A 366 3.18 -22.37 5.14
C LEU A 366 3.81 -21.28 6.03
N ALA A 367 3.83 -21.50 7.34
CA ALA A 367 4.49 -20.61 8.29
C ALA A 367 5.98 -20.46 7.99
N GLU A 368 6.66 -21.57 7.66
CA GLU A 368 8.08 -21.55 7.29
C GLU A 368 8.32 -20.74 6.01
N ALA A 369 7.51 -20.94 4.97
CA ALA A 369 7.64 -20.20 3.71
C ALA A 369 7.38 -18.69 3.89
N ILE A 370 6.47 -18.31 4.80
CA ILE A 370 6.25 -16.91 5.18
C ILE A 370 7.48 -16.34 5.91
N ASN A 371 8.00 -17.05 6.92
CA ASN A 371 9.17 -16.62 7.70
C ASN A 371 10.43 -16.46 6.83
N GLN A 372 10.61 -17.34 5.85
CA GLN A 372 11.72 -17.28 4.90
C GLN A 372 11.54 -16.18 3.83
N GLY A 373 10.41 -15.46 3.85
CA GLY A 373 10.11 -14.40 2.89
C GLY A 373 9.81 -14.90 1.47
N GLN A 374 9.56 -16.19 1.31
CA GLN A 374 9.22 -16.81 0.01
C GLN A 374 7.76 -16.55 -0.37
N LEU A 375 6.89 -16.34 0.63
CA LEU A 375 5.50 -15.95 0.46
C LEU A 375 5.23 -14.58 1.07
N MET A 376 4.45 -13.78 0.36
CA MET A 376 3.91 -12.51 0.83
C MET A 376 2.38 -12.55 0.78
N PRO A 377 1.67 -12.11 1.82
CA PRO A 377 0.21 -12.03 1.77
C PRO A 377 -0.26 -11.19 0.57
N SER A 378 -1.28 -11.68 -0.11
CA SER A 378 -2.01 -10.89 -1.10
C SER A 378 -2.93 -9.89 -0.41
N VAL A 379 -3.42 -8.90 -1.16
CA VAL A 379 -4.42 -7.94 -0.64
C VAL A 379 -5.63 -8.66 -0.06
N PHE A 380 -6.11 -9.73 -0.71
CA PHE A 380 -7.17 -10.58 -0.19
C PHE A 380 -6.85 -11.12 1.22
N SER A 381 -5.67 -11.71 1.41
CA SER A 381 -5.27 -12.24 2.73
C SER A 381 -5.10 -11.14 3.79
N CYS A 382 -4.65 -9.94 3.40
CA CYS A 382 -4.59 -8.80 4.30
C CYS A 382 -5.97 -8.41 4.81
N PHE A 383 -6.94 -8.20 3.90
CA PHE A 383 -8.31 -7.85 4.29
C PHE A 383 -9.03 -8.99 5.01
N LEU A 384 -8.75 -10.24 4.64
CA LEU A 384 -9.25 -11.40 5.36
C LEU A 384 -8.79 -11.40 6.82
N THR A 385 -7.50 -11.18 7.06
CA THR A 385 -6.88 -11.28 8.40
C THR A 385 -7.20 -10.07 9.28
N ILE A 386 -7.30 -8.89 8.68
CA ILE A 386 -7.44 -7.61 9.40
C ILE A 386 -8.90 -7.19 9.49
N SER A 387 -9.58 -7.08 8.35
CA SER A 387 -10.95 -6.56 8.32
C SER A 387 -11.97 -7.64 8.60
N LEU A 388 -11.92 -8.79 7.91
CA LEU A 388 -12.90 -9.85 8.13
C LEU A 388 -12.70 -10.49 9.51
N ALA A 389 -11.52 -11.04 9.79
CA ALA A 389 -11.30 -11.78 11.04
C ALA A 389 -11.42 -10.87 12.27
N ARG A 390 -10.83 -9.67 12.23
CA ARG A 390 -10.65 -8.81 13.41
C ARG A 390 -11.49 -7.54 13.41
N GLY A 391 -12.37 -7.35 12.42
CA GLY A 391 -13.33 -6.25 12.42
C GLY A 391 -12.73 -4.86 12.23
N VAL A 392 -11.48 -4.74 11.78
CA VAL A 392 -10.88 -3.42 11.50
C VAL A 392 -11.57 -2.79 10.30
N THR A 393 -11.94 -1.52 10.45
CA THR A 393 -12.65 -0.75 9.41
C THR A 393 -11.72 0.14 8.60
#